data_AF-A0A4V1TKD2-F1
#
_entry.id   AF-A0A4V1TKD2-F1
#
_cell.length_a   1.000
_cell.length_b   1.000
_cell.length_c   1.000
_cell.angle_alpha   90.00
_cell.angle_beta   90.00
_cell.angle_gamma   90.00
#
_symmetry.space_group_name_H-M   'P 1'
#
loop_
_entity.id
_entity.type
_entity.pdbx_description
1 polymer ?
#
loop_
_entity_poly.entity_id
_entity_poly.type
_entity_poly.pdbx_seq_one_letter_code
_entity_poly.pdbx_strand_id
1 'polypeptide(L)'
;MKNLMTSVVAVSLLAGAVWSVGCGDDGGGSGGSGGSGQGGDCSAFAEFLCGKLEECLPTGYEIAYTSDERCRLALRQQCEASILAPGSKATARQALDCIQSYASSCDTLQAGLRGVVEPAACRPPPGELADGAGCHEDTQCQSTSCSGSSSSCGVCQPLKKSKEGEECGSQGCESPLVCAKDLCVKAMTAGGACGDDDECASPLVCGKDPESVTGVCKAQGSKKAGEVCADSADCDGAQGSFCRTDKVCSTFRIARAGEKCGTEPSGLIGCEASTSCIALTCVVNAQDGEACDQKAGPRCNNPADCVNGKCTLPAAPTCN
;
A
#
# COMPACT_ATOMS: atom_id res chain seq x y z
N MET A 1 17.65 -11.14 -2.82
CA MET A 1 17.77 -9.88 -2.07
C MET A 1 17.21 -8.65 -2.79
N LYS A 2 16.87 -8.70 -4.10
CA LYS A 2 16.18 -7.59 -4.80
C LYS A 2 14.70 -7.37 -4.38
N ASN A 3 14.08 -8.35 -3.72
CA ASN A 3 12.65 -8.29 -3.35
C ASN A 3 12.39 -7.75 -1.93
N LEU A 4 13.43 -7.59 -1.07
CA LEU A 4 13.23 -7.17 0.32
C LEU A 4 13.07 -5.65 0.48
N MET A 5 13.68 -4.86 -0.41
CA MET A 5 13.53 -3.39 -0.39
C MET A 5 12.17 -2.94 -0.95
N THR A 6 11.52 -3.74 -1.79
CA THR A 6 10.18 -3.45 -2.32
C THR A 6 9.11 -3.50 -1.21
N SER A 7 9.29 -4.34 -0.19
CA SER A 7 8.36 -4.43 0.96
C SER A 7 8.49 -3.27 1.95
N VAL A 8 9.62 -2.55 2.00
CA VAL A 8 9.80 -1.37 2.88
C VAL A 8 9.29 -0.09 2.18
N VAL A 9 9.37 -0.04 0.84
CA VAL A 9 8.70 0.99 0.03
C VAL A 9 7.18 0.81 0.03
N ALA A 10 6.68 -0.37 0.42
CA ALA A 10 5.25 -0.65 0.44
C ALA A 10 4.48 0.30 1.36
N VAL A 11 5.03 0.85 2.45
CA VAL A 11 4.25 1.74 3.33
C VAL A 11 3.94 3.09 2.68
N SER A 12 4.80 3.60 1.80
CA SER A 12 4.48 4.75 0.94
C SER A 12 3.47 4.41 -0.17
N LEU A 13 3.36 3.13 -0.55
CA LEU A 13 2.31 2.60 -1.43
C LEU A 13 1.01 2.26 -0.67
N LEU A 14 1.02 2.14 0.66
CA LEU A 14 -0.17 1.81 1.45
C LEU A 14 -1.16 2.97 1.54
N ALA A 15 -0.68 4.20 1.42
CA ALA A 15 -1.54 5.33 1.16
C ALA A 15 -2.19 5.17 -0.23
N GLY A 16 -1.38 5.01 -1.29
CA GLY A 16 -1.87 4.89 -2.68
C GLY A 16 -2.85 3.73 -2.93
N ALA A 17 -2.57 2.55 -2.37
CA ALA A 17 -3.31 1.32 -2.63
C ALA A 17 -4.73 1.29 -2.03
N VAL A 18 -5.04 2.12 -1.03
CA VAL A 18 -6.40 2.23 -0.47
C VAL A 18 -7.31 3.09 -1.36
N TRP A 19 -6.73 3.89 -2.28
CA TRP A 19 -7.48 4.82 -3.15
C TRP A 19 -7.44 4.48 -4.65
N SER A 20 -6.69 3.45 -5.08
CA SER A 20 -6.65 2.96 -6.48
C SER A 20 -7.67 1.86 -6.82
N VAL A 21 -8.63 1.58 -5.96
CA VAL A 21 -9.62 0.50 -6.19
C VAL A 21 -10.83 1.11 -6.94
N GLY A 22 -11.94 0.43 -7.33
CA GLY A 22 -13.13 1.04 -8.03
C GLY A 22 -14.56 0.34 -7.94
N CYS A 23 -15.63 0.80 -7.21
CA CYS A 23 -17.07 0.40 -7.10
C CYS A 23 -18.07 1.54 -7.04
N GLY A 24 -19.06 1.39 -7.92
CA GLY A 24 -20.37 1.99 -7.76
C GLY A 24 -21.28 1.07 -6.96
N ASP A 25 -22.25 1.70 -6.32
CA ASP A 25 -23.43 1.06 -5.74
C ASP A 25 -24.53 0.91 -6.81
N ASP A 26 -25.07 -0.31 -6.93
CA ASP A 26 -26.42 -0.58 -7.42
C ASP A 26 -27.31 -0.81 -6.19
N GLY A 27 -28.07 0.20 -5.76
CA GLY A 27 -28.91 0.07 -4.56
C GLY A 27 -29.91 1.20 -4.35
N GLY A 28 -31.01 1.19 -5.09
CA GLY A 28 -32.13 2.12 -4.90
C GLY A 28 -32.79 1.95 -3.53
N GLY A 29 -32.79 3.04 -2.74
CA GLY A 29 -33.54 3.17 -1.50
C GLY A 29 -34.09 4.60 -1.35
N SER A 30 -35.42 4.75 -1.51
CA SER A 30 -36.14 6.02 -1.36
C SER A 30 -36.32 6.41 0.11
N GLY A 31 -36.07 7.69 0.41
CA GLY A 31 -36.86 8.46 1.38
C GLY A 31 -36.21 8.75 2.73
N GLY A 32 -35.56 9.91 2.85
CA GLY A 32 -35.16 10.49 4.14
C GLY A 32 -34.62 11.91 3.97
N SER A 33 -35.47 12.92 4.21
CA SER A 33 -35.18 14.34 4.01
C SER A 33 -34.55 14.96 5.26
N GLY A 34 -33.44 15.71 5.09
CA GLY A 34 -33.05 16.80 6.00
C GLY A 34 -31.92 16.51 6.99
N GLY A 35 -30.68 16.37 6.51
CA GLY A 35 -29.48 16.48 7.33
C GLY A 35 -28.27 16.83 6.46
N SER A 36 -27.68 17.99 6.69
CA SER A 36 -26.49 18.53 6.00
C SER A 36 -25.19 17.73 6.28
N GLY A 37 -25.24 16.40 6.32
CA GLY A 37 -24.15 15.56 6.83
C GLY A 37 -24.03 14.21 6.13
N GLN A 38 -23.92 14.19 4.80
CA GLN A 38 -23.78 12.94 4.02
C GLN A 38 -22.64 12.96 2.97
N GLY A 39 -21.67 13.85 3.12
CA GLY A 39 -20.29 13.52 2.74
C GLY A 39 -19.56 13.25 4.04
N GLY A 40 -19.14 12.01 4.30
CA GLY A 40 -18.28 11.74 5.47
C GLY A 40 -17.08 12.69 5.46
N ASP A 41 -16.59 13.09 6.63
CA ASP A 41 -15.31 13.80 6.71
C ASP A 41 -14.20 12.74 6.59
N CYS A 42 -13.24 13.00 5.70
CA CYS A 42 -12.00 12.22 5.55
C CYS A 42 -11.24 12.01 6.87
N SER A 43 -11.49 12.86 7.87
CA SER A 43 -10.98 12.71 9.23
C SER A 43 -11.39 11.39 9.89
N ALA A 44 -12.62 10.90 9.69
CA ALA A 44 -13.08 9.64 10.28
C ALA A 44 -12.38 8.41 9.65
N PHE A 45 -12.18 8.45 8.34
CA PHE A 45 -11.36 7.47 7.62
C PHE A 45 -9.92 7.46 8.17
N ALA A 46 -9.31 8.63 8.28
CA ALA A 46 -7.93 8.77 8.72
C ALA A 46 -7.74 8.29 10.16
N GLU A 47 -8.61 8.69 11.09
CA GLU A 47 -8.56 8.23 12.48
C GLU A 47 -8.69 6.71 12.60
N PHE A 48 -9.65 6.11 11.89
CA PHE A 48 -9.87 4.68 11.94
C PHE A 48 -8.67 3.90 11.39
N LEU A 49 -8.17 4.29 10.21
CA LEU A 49 -7.04 3.61 9.58
C LEU A 49 -5.76 3.79 10.40
N CYS A 50 -5.46 4.98 10.92
CA CYS A 50 -4.29 5.21 11.77
C CYS A 50 -4.29 4.34 13.02
N GLY A 51 -5.42 4.26 13.74
CA GLY A 51 -5.54 3.39 14.90
C GLY A 51 -5.29 1.93 14.56
N LYS A 52 -5.80 1.47 13.40
CA LYS A 52 -5.58 0.09 12.94
C LYS A 52 -4.15 -0.17 12.48
N LEU A 53 -3.49 0.80 11.85
CA LEU A 53 -2.09 0.68 11.46
C LEU A 53 -1.17 0.63 12.69
N GLU A 54 -1.42 1.47 13.69
CA GLU A 54 -0.66 1.43 14.94
C GLU A 54 -0.86 0.10 15.69
N GLU A 55 -2.09 -0.40 15.76
CA GLU A 55 -2.41 -1.69 16.39
C GLU A 55 -1.76 -2.87 15.67
N CYS A 56 -1.88 -2.92 14.35
CA CYS A 56 -1.56 -4.13 13.57
C CYS A 56 -0.20 -4.13 12.90
N LEU A 57 0.43 -2.95 12.78
CA LEU A 57 1.69 -2.73 12.06
C LEU A 57 2.55 -1.69 12.80
N PRO A 58 2.83 -1.85 14.11
CA PRO A 58 3.46 -0.80 14.92
C PRO A 58 4.80 -0.33 14.33
N THR A 59 5.64 -1.26 13.88
CA THR A 59 6.93 -0.92 13.26
C THR A 59 6.76 -0.20 11.93
N GLY A 60 5.82 -0.64 11.09
CA GLY A 60 5.53 0.02 9.81
C GLY A 60 4.93 1.41 10.00
N TYR A 61 4.07 1.56 11.01
CA TYR A 61 3.46 2.81 11.41
C TYR A 61 4.50 3.82 11.94
N GLU A 62 5.42 3.40 12.80
CA GLU A 62 6.50 4.25 13.31
C GLU A 62 7.44 4.72 12.19
N ILE A 63 7.77 3.82 11.25
CA ILE A 63 8.57 4.13 10.06
C ILE A 63 7.86 5.14 9.15
N ALA A 64 6.55 5.02 8.95
CA ALA A 64 5.85 5.80 7.92
C ALA A 64 5.25 7.11 8.41
N TYR A 65 4.84 7.19 9.68
CA TYR A 65 4.17 8.38 10.21
C TYR A 65 4.86 8.96 11.43
N THR A 66 5.53 8.13 12.24
CA THR A 66 6.20 8.51 13.50
C THR A 66 5.26 9.05 14.60
N SER A 67 4.06 9.50 14.25
CA SER A 67 3.03 10.00 15.17
C SER A 67 1.63 9.86 14.58
N ASP A 68 0.64 9.76 15.46
CA ASP A 68 -0.79 9.73 15.10
C ASP A 68 -1.25 10.98 14.36
N GLU A 69 -0.80 12.16 14.78
CA GLU A 69 -1.15 13.42 14.11
C GLU A 69 -0.71 13.42 12.63
N ARG A 70 0.51 12.98 12.35
CA ARG A 70 1.03 12.89 10.97
C ARG A 70 0.31 11.84 10.15
N CYS A 71 0.00 10.69 10.76
CA CYS A 71 -0.79 9.66 10.10
C CYS A 71 -2.16 10.21 9.67
N ARG A 72 -2.86 10.86 10.61
CA ARG A 72 -4.20 11.39 10.35
C ARG A 72 -4.16 12.50 9.30
N LEU A 73 -3.18 13.40 9.38
CA LEU A 73 -3.02 14.47 8.40
C LEU A 73 -2.78 13.90 7.00
N ALA A 74 -1.83 12.97 6.84
CA ALA A 74 -1.48 12.39 5.54
C ALA A 74 -2.66 11.63 4.92
N LEU A 75 -3.31 10.74 5.68
CA LEU A 75 -4.44 9.95 5.17
C LEU A 75 -5.68 10.81 4.90
N ARG A 76 -5.90 11.87 5.68
CA ARG A 76 -6.97 12.83 5.42
C ARG A 76 -6.73 13.59 4.13
N GLN A 77 -5.53 14.14 3.94
CA GLN A 77 -5.18 14.87 2.71
C GLN A 77 -5.33 14.00 1.48
N GLN A 78 -4.92 12.73 1.57
CA GLN A 78 -5.10 11.79 0.47
C GLN A 78 -6.57 11.52 0.16
N CYS A 79 -7.38 11.28 1.18
CA CYS A 79 -8.82 11.12 1.03
C CYS A 79 -9.46 12.34 0.37
N GLU A 80 -9.11 13.55 0.84
CA GLU A 80 -9.62 14.81 0.29
C GLU A 80 -9.22 14.99 -1.18
N ALA A 81 -7.97 14.66 -1.53
CA ALA A 81 -7.49 14.73 -2.91
C ALA A 81 -8.31 13.84 -3.85
N SER A 82 -8.60 12.60 -3.45
CA SER A 82 -9.34 11.64 -4.27
C SER A 82 -10.81 12.02 -4.48
N ILE A 83 -11.49 12.51 -3.43
CA ILE A 83 -12.90 12.91 -3.54
C ILE A 83 -13.09 14.26 -4.25
N LEU A 84 -12.06 15.13 -4.23
CA LEU A 84 -12.10 16.43 -4.91
C LEU A 84 -11.54 16.37 -6.34
N ALA A 85 -10.99 15.23 -6.76
CA ALA A 85 -10.46 15.05 -8.11
C ALA A 85 -11.58 15.25 -9.15
N PRO A 86 -11.37 16.05 -10.22
CA PRO A 86 -12.40 16.30 -11.23
C PRO A 86 -12.93 15.01 -11.86
N GLY A 87 -14.26 14.85 -11.86
CA GLY A 87 -14.93 13.65 -12.38
C GLY A 87 -14.88 12.43 -11.45
N SER A 88 -14.23 12.51 -10.28
CA SER A 88 -14.33 11.49 -9.25
C SER A 88 -15.72 11.49 -8.64
N LYS A 89 -16.26 10.30 -8.39
CA LYS A 89 -17.47 10.11 -7.59
C LYS A 89 -17.18 9.50 -6.22
N ALA A 90 -15.90 9.29 -5.89
CA ALA A 90 -15.50 8.68 -4.63
C ALA A 90 -16.03 9.51 -3.45
N THR A 91 -16.33 8.83 -2.35
CA THR A 91 -16.78 9.49 -1.11
C THR A 91 -15.93 9.04 0.07
N ALA A 92 -15.73 9.94 1.04
CA ALA A 92 -15.03 9.58 2.27
C ALA A 92 -15.77 8.48 3.07
N ARG A 93 -17.11 8.41 2.94
CA ARG A 93 -17.90 7.36 3.60
C ARG A 93 -17.54 5.98 3.04
N GLN A 94 -17.46 5.86 1.73
CA GLN A 94 -17.05 4.62 1.08
C GLN A 94 -15.63 4.20 1.45
N ALA A 95 -14.69 5.13 1.53
CA ALA A 95 -13.34 4.82 1.99
C ALA A 95 -13.32 4.30 3.44
N LEU A 96 -14.15 4.87 4.31
CA LEU A 96 -14.33 4.36 5.67
C LEU A 96 -14.95 2.95 5.68
N ASP A 97 -16.03 2.73 4.92
CA ASP A 97 -16.70 1.43 4.82
C ASP A 97 -15.76 0.35 4.25
N CYS A 98 -14.94 0.72 3.26
CA CYS A 98 -13.85 -0.09 2.74
C CYS A 98 -12.92 -0.53 3.85
N ILE A 99 -12.29 0.41 4.57
CA ILE A 99 -11.27 0.03 5.53
C ILE A 99 -11.85 -0.75 6.72
N GLN A 100 -13.11 -0.48 7.09
CA GLN A 100 -13.83 -1.26 8.09
C GLN A 100 -14.01 -2.72 7.67
N SER A 101 -14.16 -3.01 6.36
CA SER A 101 -14.26 -4.38 5.86
C SER A 101 -12.96 -5.18 6.01
N TYR A 102 -11.80 -4.51 6.05
CA TYR A 102 -10.51 -5.15 6.32
C TYR A 102 -10.16 -5.20 7.80
N ALA A 103 -10.70 -4.31 8.62
CA ALA A 103 -10.26 -4.10 10.00
C ALA A 103 -10.85 -5.11 11.01
N SER A 104 -11.41 -6.23 10.55
CA SER A 104 -11.90 -7.31 11.43
C SER A 104 -10.77 -8.03 12.18
N SER A 105 -9.58 -8.10 11.59
CA SER A 105 -8.34 -8.55 12.23
C SER A 105 -7.10 -7.87 11.60
N CYS A 106 -5.95 -8.00 12.25
CA CYS A 106 -4.69 -7.50 11.70
C CYS A 106 -4.25 -8.26 10.44
N ASP A 107 -4.54 -9.56 10.36
CA ASP A 107 -4.23 -10.37 9.18
C ASP A 107 -5.04 -9.91 7.96
N THR A 108 -6.34 -9.62 8.16
CA THR A 108 -7.20 -9.13 7.07
C THR A 108 -6.84 -7.71 6.66
N LEU A 109 -6.44 -6.86 7.62
CA LEU A 109 -5.91 -5.53 7.32
C LEU A 109 -4.67 -5.61 6.44
N GLN A 110 -3.71 -6.45 6.82
CA GLN A 110 -2.48 -6.64 6.03
C GLN A 110 -2.74 -7.24 4.65
N ALA A 111 -3.66 -8.20 4.55
CA ALA A 111 -4.06 -8.77 3.27
C ALA A 111 -4.69 -7.71 2.34
N GLY A 112 -5.54 -6.84 2.90
CA GLY A 112 -6.18 -5.73 2.19
C GLY A 112 -5.20 -4.66 1.74
N LEU A 113 -4.27 -4.28 2.61
CA LEU A 113 -3.19 -3.33 2.34
C LEU A 113 -2.25 -3.80 1.21
N ARG A 114 -2.15 -5.11 0.99
CA ARG A 114 -1.41 -5.71 -0.14
C ARG A 114 -2.23 -5.85 -1.43
N GLY A 115 -3.50 -5.43 -1.42
CA GLY A 115 -4.39 -5.51 -2.58
C GLY A 115 -4.79 -6.93 -2.97
N VAL A 116 -4.68 -7.91 -2.07
CA VAL A 116 -4.90 -9.33 -2.45
C VAL A 116 -6.35 -9.76 -2.31
N VAL A 117 -7.04 -9.23 -1.32
CA VAL A 117 -8.50 -9.38 -1.18
C VAL A 117 -9.07 -8.00 -1.38
N GLU A 118 -10.02 -7.85 -2.29
CA GLU A 118 -10.70 -6.58 -2.54
C GLU A 118 -12.19 -6.74 -2.19
N PRO A 119 -12.61 -6.35 -0.97
CA PRO A 119 -14.00 -6.32 -0.57
C PRO A 119 -14.80 -5.46 -1.54
N ALA A 120 -16.06 -5.84 -1.76
CA ALA A 120 -16.94 -5.07 -2.64
C ALA A 120 -17.04 -3.60 -2.21
N ALA A 121 -16.98 -3.30 -0.90
CA ALA A 121 -17.00 -1.93 -0.38
C ALA A 121 -15.73 -1.11 -0.69
N CYS A 122 -14.62 -1.77 -1.04
CA CYS A 122 -13.34 -1.12 -1.28
C CYS A 122 -13.12 -0.61 -2.68
N ARG A 123 -13.93 -1.09 -3.58
CA ARG A 123 -14.07 -0.54 -4.90
C ARG A 123 -14.58 0.96 -4.73
N PRO A 124 -14.07 2.03 -5.41
CA PRO A 124 -14.79 3.34 -5.69
C PRO A 124 -15.50 3.64 -7.05
N PRO A 125 -16.54 4.48 -7.05
CA PRO A 125 -17.54 4.53 -8.13
C PRO A 125 -16.97 4.87 -9.49
N PRO A 126 -17.56 4.30 -10.57
CA PRO A 126 -17.33 4.79 -11.91
C PRO A 126 -17.42 6.31 -11.93
N GLY A 127 -16.30 6.94 -12.30
CA GLY A 127 -16.22 8.38 -12.42
C GLY A 127 -17.04 8.92 -13.58
N GLU A 128 -16.71 10.14 -14.00
CA GLU A 128 -17.39 10.82 -15.09
C GLU A 128 -16.61 10.80 -16.40
N LEU A 129 -15.28 10.62 -16.34
CA LEU A 129 -14.40 10.70 -17.49
C LEU A 129 -14.51 9.43 -18.35
N ALA A 130 -14.78 9.61 -19.64
CA ALA A 130 -14.85 8.51 -20.60
C ALA A 130 -13.44 7.97 -20.95
N ASP A 131 -13.38 6.75 -21.50
CA ASP A 131 -12.14 6.16 -22.01
C ASP A 131 -11.44 7.11 -23.00
N GLY A 132 -10.13 7.29 -22.83
CA GLY A 132 -9.28 8.21 -23.57
C GLY A 132 -9.13 9.61 -22.96
N ALA A 133 -9.96 10.00 -21.99
CA ALA A 133 -9.81 11.27 -21.28
C ALA A 133 -8.60 11.27 -20.34
N GLY A 134 -7.96 12.43 -20.15
CA GLY A 134 -6.88 12.59 -19.19
C GLY A 134 -7.35 12.34 -17.75
N CYS A 135 -6.61 11.54 -16.98
CA CYS A 135 -6.94 11.20 -15.60
C CYS A 135 -5.68 11.20 -14.73
N HIS A 136 -5.87 11.33 -13.43
CA HIS A 136 -4.85 11.14 -12.40
C HIS A 136 -5.09 9.89 -11.58
N GLU A 137 -6.35 9.63 -11.25
CA GLU A 137 -6.78 8.50 -10.43
C GLU A 137 -7.83 7.65 -11.15
N ASP A 138 -7.87 6.38 -10.79
CA ASP A 138 -8.85 5.42 -11.31
C ASP A 138 -10.30 5.88 -11.07
N THR A 139 -10.55 6.52 -9.93
CA THR A 139 -11.87 7.01 -9.50
C THR A 139 -12.49 8.06 -10.43
N GLN A 140 -11.68 8.71 -11.27
CA GLN A 140 -12.17 9.70 -12.24
C GLN A 140 -12.76 9.05 -13.50
N CYS A 141 -12.37 7.82 -13.80
CA CYS A 141 -12.72 7.12 -15.03
C CYS A 141 -14.01 6.31 -14.89
N GLN A 142 -14.86 6.32 -15.92
CA GLN A 142 -16.05 5.46 -16.00
C GLN A 142 -15.69 3.96 -15.92
N SER A 143 -14.52 3.60 -16.44
CA SER A 143 -13.96 2.25 -16.38
C SER A 143 -13.34 1.90 -15.03
N THR A 144 -13.16 2.88 -14.14
CA THR A 144 -12.34 2.79 -12.92
C THR A 144 -10.89 2.33 -13.19
N SER A 145 -10.30 2.75 -14.32
CA SER A 145 -8.89 2.50 -14.64
C SER A 145 -8.26 3.69 -15.33
N CYS A 146 -7.20 4.21 -14.72
CA CYS A 146 -6.35 5.27 -15.21
C CYS A 146 -4.96 4.69 -15.50
N SER A 147 -4.41 4.93 -16.70
CA SER A 147 -3.08 4.43 -17.06
C SER A 147 -1.91 5.20 -16.41
N GLY A 148 -2.22 6.15 -15.53
CA GLY A 148 -1.27 7.08 -14.93
C GLY A 148 -0.47 6.47 -13.78
N SER A 149 0.24 7.32 -13.06
CA SER A 149 0.88 6.96 -11.79
C SER A 149 0.58 8.06 -10.78
N SER A 150 0.92 7.85 -9.51
CA SER A 150 0.76 8.87 -8.46
C SER A 150 1.49 10.19 -8.74
N SER A 151 2.41 10.22 -9.72
CA SER A 151 3.23 11.38 -10.09
C SER A 151 3.02 11.85 -11.53
N SER A 152 2.14 11.19 -12.30
CA SER A 152 1.97 11.48 -13.72
C SER A 152 0.52 11.27 -14.18
N CYS A 153 -0.02 12.24 -14.92
CA CYS A 153 -1.27 12.07 -15.65
C CYS A 153 -1.23 10.83 -16.55
N GLY A 154 -2.33 10.09 -16.56
CA GLY A 154 -2.62 9.02 -17.50
C GLY A 154 -3.82 9.33 -18.38
N VAL A 155 -4.36 8.27 -18.99
CA VAL A 155 -5.64 8.30 -19.71
C VAL A 155 -6.56 7.23 -19.16
N CYS A 156 -7.86 7.52 -19.14
CA CYS A 156 -8.87 6.53 -18.82
C CYS A 156 -8.81 5.42 -19.86
N GLN A 157 -8.81 4.17 -19.40
CA GLN A 157 -8.74 3.01 -20.27
C GLN A 157 -9.76 1.96 -19.83
N PRO A 158 -10.22 1.08 -20.72
CA PRO A 158 -11.07 -0.03 -20.31
C PRO A 158 -10.39 -0.86 -19.22
N LEU A 159 -11.08 -1.10 -18.09
CA LEU A 159 -10.60 -2.02 -17.06
C LEU A 159 -10.75 -3.44 -17.57
N LYS A 160 -9.68 -3.96 -18.17
CA LYS A 160 -9.60 -5.33 -18.66
C LYS A 160 -8.71 -6.15 -17.73
N LYS A 161 -9.31 -6.69 -16.67
CA LYS A 161 -8.65 -7.72 -15.84
C LYS A 161 -8.57 -9.03 -16.61
N SER A 162 -7.44 -9.71 -16.52
CA SER A 162 -7.20 -10.97 -17.23
C SER A 162 -7.91 -12.13 -16.55
N LYS A 163 -8.51 -13.02 -17.35
CA LYS A 163 -9.26 -14.20 -16.87
C LYS A 163 -8.34 -15.36 -16.53
N GLU A 164 -8.89 -16.38 -15.88
CA GLU A 164 -8.14 -17.61 -15.57
C GLU A 164 -7.50 -18.20 -16.84
N GLY A 165 -6.18 -18.36 -16.81
CA GLY A 165 -5.36 -18.84 -17.93
C GLY A 165 -4.92 -17.78 -18.93
N GLU A 166 -5.33 -16.51 -18.80
CA GLU A 166 -4.85 -15.40 -19.62
C GLU A 166 -3.59 -14.76 -19.01
N GLU A 167 -2.82 -14.06 -19.84
CA GLU A 167 -1.64 -13.33 -19.38
C GLU A 167 -2.02 -12.18 -18.45
N CYS A 168 -1.42 -12.09 -17.26
CA CYS A 168 -1.65 -10.95 -16.36
C CYS A 168 -0.89 -9.73 -16.88
N GLY A 169 -1.57 -8.91 -17.69
CA GLY A 169 -1.06 -7.60 -18.06
C GLY A 169 -0.95 -6.67 -16.85
N SER A 170 -0.64 -5.39 -17.11
CA SER A 170 -0.51 -4.36 -16.07
C SER A 170 -1.80 -4.12 -15.26
N GLN A 171 -2.95 -4.57 -15.76
CA GLN A 171 -4.27 -4.46 -15.10
C GLN A 171 -4.56 -5.61 -14.13
N GLY A 172 -3.66 -6.60 -14.04
CA GLY A 172 -3.80 -7.75 -13.16
C GLY A 172 -4.89 -8.75 -13.57
N CYS A 173 -5.23 -9.64 -12.65
CA CYS A 173 -6.20 -10.71 -12.86
C CYS A 173 -7.57 -10.39 -12.28
N GLU A 174 -8.62 -11.02 -12.82
CA GLU A 174 -9.95 -10.98 -12.21
C GLU A 174 -9.89 -11.57 -10.80
N SER A 175 -10.42 -10.88 -9.79
CA SER A 175 -10.49 -11.44 -8.44
C SER A 175 -11.36 -12.71 -8.44
N PRO A 176 -10.95 -13.81 -7.77
CA PRO A 176 -9.86 -13.92 -6.79
C PRO A 176 -8.55 -14.51 -7.36
N LEU A 177 -8.31 -14.38 -8.66
CA LEU A 177 -7.12 -14.90 -9.31
C LEU A 177 -5.90 -14.05 -8.97
N VAL A 178 -4.73 -14.68 -9.01
CA VAL A 178 -3.42 -14.07 -8.80
C VAL A 178 -2.55 -14.28 -10.03
N CYS A 179 -1.60 -13.38 -10.25
CA CYS A 179 -0.66 -13.53 -11.36
C CYS A 179 0.49 -14.46 -10.97
N ALA A 180 0.58 -15.62 -11.62
CA ALA A 180 1.66 -16.58 -11.42
C ALA A 180 2.16 -17.09 -12.78
N LYS A 181 3.48 -17.03 -13.01
CA LYS A 181 4.10 -17.35 -14.32
C LYS A 181 3.47 -16.57 -15.49
N ASP A 182 3.26 -15.28 -15.28
CA ASP A 182 2.57 -14.39 -16.21
C ASP A 182 1.13 -14.81 -16.54
N LEU A 183 0.54 -15.79 -15.86
CA LEU A 183 -0.84 -16.23 -16.07
C LEU A 183 -1.72 -16.00 -14.84
N CYS A 184 -2.98 -15.68 -15.08
CA CYS A 184 -3.96 -15.58 -14.03
C CYS A 184 -4.43 -16.95 -13.58
N VAL A 185 -4.11 -17.32 -12.35
CA VAL A 185 -4.43 -18.63 -11.77
C VAL A 185 -5.11 -18.49 -10.43
N LYS A 186 -5.76 -19.57 -9.96
CA LYS A 186 -6.27 -19.63 -8.59
C LYS A 186 -5.10 -19.71 -7.61
N ALA A 187 -5.12 -18.86 -6.59
CA ALA A 187 -4.10 -18.89 -5.55
C ALA A 187 -4.16 -20.19 -4.72
N MET A 188 -3.00 -20.67 -4.29
CA MET A 188 -2.87 -21.90 -3.53
C MET A 188 -3.35 -21.72 -2.08
N THR A 189 -4.21 -22.62 -1.60
CA THR A 189 -4.77 -22.53 -0.23
C THR A 189 -3.78 -23.04 0.83
N ALA A 190 -4.10 -22.83 2.11
CA ALA A 190 -3.26 -23.28 3.22
C ALA A 190 -2.95 -24.78 3.14
N GLY A 191 -1.66 -25.13 3.27
CA GLY A 191 -1.14 -26.48 3.10
C GLY A 191 -0.95 -26.92 1.65
N GLY A 192 -1.39 -26.11 0.67
CA GLY A 192 -1.10 -26.34 -0.75
C GLY A 192 0.39 -26.26 -1.04
N ALA A 193 0.89 -27.13 -1.92
CA ALA A 193 2.28 -27.08 -2.37
C ALA A 193 2.53 -25.79 -3.17
N CYS A 194 3.70 -25.19 -2.99
CA CYS A 194 4.10 -23.98 -3.73
C CYS A 194 5.59 -24.03 -4.08
N GLY A 195 5.94 -23.56 -5.28
CA GLY A 195 7.30 -23.34 -5.75
C GLY A 195 7.71 -21.87 -5.71
N ASP A 196 8.77 -21.53 -6.44
CA ASP A 196 9.19 -20.13 -6.63
C ASP A 196 8.19 -19.32 -7.47
N ASP A 197 7.35 -20.01 -8.23
CA ASP A 197 6.45 -19.43 -9.20
C ASP A 197 4.96 -19.70 -8.88
N ASP A 198 4.66 -20.36 -7.75
CA ASP A 198 3.28 -20.63 -7.34
C ASP A 198 2.90 -19.60 -6.27
N GLU A 199 1.77 -18.93 -6.47
CA GLU A 199 1.29 -17.91 -5.55
C GLU A 199 0.33 -18.49 -4.51
N CYS A 200 0.64 -18.25 -3.25
CA CYS A 200 -0.22 -18.63 -2.14
C CYS A 200 -1.36 -17.61 -1.97
N ALA A 201 -2.54 -18.08 -1.58
CA ALA A 201 -3.67 -17.23 -1.25
C ALA A 201 -3.29 -16.37 -0.04
N SER A 202 -3.34 -15.05 -0.17
CA SER A 202 -3.06 -14.15 0.96
C SER A 202 -3.99 -14.44 2.15
N PRO A 203 -3.50 -14.34 3.40
CA PRO A 203 -2.18 -13.84 3.82
C PRO A 203 -1.08 -14.91 3.85
N LEU A 204 -1.27 -16.04 3.17
CA LEU A 204 -0.31 -17.12 3.17
C LEU A 204 0.93 -16.77 2.34
N VAL A 205 2.06 -17.32 2.74
CA VAL A 205 3.34 -17.22 2.05
C VAL A 205 3.85 -18.61 1.73
N CYS A 206 4.63 -18.74 0.66
CA CYS A 206 5.26 -20.00 0.34
C CYS A 206 6.43 -20.28 1.30
N GLY A 207 6.19 -21.11 2.31
CA GLY A 207 7.21 -21.53 3.24
C GLY A 207 7.98 -22.73 2.71
N LYS A 208 9.29 -22.57 2.46
CA LYS A 208 10.17 -23.68 2.09
C LYS A 208 10.89 -24.21 3.31
N ASP A 209 10.82 -25.53 3.51
CA ASP A 209 11.77 -26.19 4.40
C ASP A 209 13.15 -26.20 3.72
N PRO A 210 14.25 -25.97 4.47
CA PRO A 210 15.59 -25.86 3.89
C PRO A 210 16.06 -27.13 3.16
N GLU A 211 15.42 -28.27 3.41
CA GLU A 211 15.71 -29.55 2.77
C GLU A 211 14.75 -29.88 1.60
N SER A 212 13.69 -29.08 1.39
CA SER A 212 12.66 -29.33 0.39
C SER A 212 12.79 -28.36 -0.80
N VAL A 213 12.58 -28.90 -2.02
CA VAL A 213 12.53 -28.10 -3.25
C VAL A 213 11.17 -27.39 -3.39
N THR A 214 10.12 -28.00 -2.84
CA THR A 214 8.75 -27.46 -2.82
C THR A 214 8.40 -26.96 -1.43
N GLY A 215 7.84 -25.77 -1.35
CA GLY A 215 7.26 -25.23 -0.12
C GLY A 215 5.80 -25.62 0.06
N VAL A 216 5.24 -25.16 1.17
CA VAL A 216 3.80 -25.19 1.44
C VAL A 216 3.30 -23.81 1.81
N CYS A 217 2.08 -23.48 1.35
CA CYS A 217 1.43 -22.23 1.71
C CYS A 217 1.06 -22.26 3.19
N LYS A 218 1.68 -21.38 3.97
CA LYS A 218 1.49 -21.27 5.43
C LYS A 218 1.25 -19.81 5.81
N ALA A 219 0.69 -19.57 6.99
CA ALA A 219 0.56 -18.21 7.51
C ALA A 219 1.94 -17.54 7.58
N GLN A 220 2.01 -16.27 7.22
CA GLN A 220 3.25 -15.50 7.30
C GLN A 220 3.74 -15.40 8.74
N GLY A 221 5.06 -15.50 8.91
CA GLY A 221 5.72 -14.86 10.04
C GLY A 221 5.41 -15.40 11.43
N SER A 222 5.36 -16.72 11.62
CA SER A 222 5.17 -17.28 12.97
C SER A 222 6.40 -17.13 13.88
N LYS A 223 7.58 -16.84 13.32
CA LYS A 223 8.83 -16.75 14.09
C LYS A 223 9.11 -15.33 14.57
N LYS A 224 9.38 -15.22 15.86
CA LYS A 224 9.76 -14.01 16.57
C LYS A 224 11.26 -13.73 16.43
N ALA A 225 11.65 -12.50 16.75
CA ALA A 225 13.06 -12.15 16.82
C ALA A 225 13.85 -13.08 17.75
N GLY A 226 15.01 -13.54 17.28
CA GLY A 226 15.86 -14.54 17.94
C GLY A 226 15.65 -15.98 17.47
N GLU A 227 14.57 -16.28 16.75
CA GLU A 227 14.31 -17.64 16.24
C GLU A 227 14.98 -17.91 14.89
N VAL A 228 15.30 -19.18 14.62
CA VAL A 228 15.98 -19.58 13.37
C VAL A 228 15.00 -19.52 12.19
N CYS A 229 15.37 -18.84 11.11
CA CYS A 229 14.56 -18.66 9.91
C CYS A 229 15.26 -19.19 8.66
N ALA A 230 14.49 -19.71 7.71
CA ALA A 230 15.02 -20.04 6.38
C ALA A 230 15.15 -18.77 5.53
N ASP A 231 14.12 -17.92 5.55
CA ASP A 231 14.02 -16.65 4.86
C ASP A 231 13.11 -15.66 5.63
N SER A 232 12.91 -14.46 5.10
CA SER A 232 12.16 -13.41 5.82
C SER A 232 10.66 -13.65 5.90
N ALA A 233 10.08 -14.55 5.10
CA ALA A 233 8.67 -14.90 5.19
C ALA A 233 8.36 -15.75 6.44
N ASP A 234 9.38 -16.40 7.01
CA ASP A 234 9.28 -17.09 8.30
C ASP A 234 9.14 -16.12 9.48
N CYS A 235 9.66 -14.89 9.37
CA CYS A 235 9.71 -13.93 10.46
C CYS A 235 8.46 -13.05 10.50
N ASP A 236 8.07 -12.64 11.70
CA ASP A 236 6.92 -11.76 11.94
C ASP A 236 7.17 -10.35 11.38
N GLY A 237 6.88 -10.17 10.09
CA GLY A 237 7.01 -8.90 9.39
C GLY A 237 6.05 -7.82 9.90
N ALA A 238 4.94 -8.20 10.54
CA ALA A 238 4.00 -7.26 11.15
C ALA A 238 4.65 -6.51 12.30
N GLN A 239 5.47 -7.22 13.07
CA GLN A 239 6.32 -6.66 14.13
C GLN A 239 7.64 -6.09 13.59
N GLY A 240 7.78 -5.98 12.26
CA GLY A 240 9.02 -5.57 11.62
C GLY A 240 10.16 -6.53 11.92
N SER A 241 9.92 -7.84 11.90
CA SER A 241 10.99 -8.84 11.91
C SER A 241 11.33 -9.28 10.48
N PHE A 242 12.60 -9.58 10.24
CA PHE A 242 13.09 -10.13 8.97
C PHE A 242 14.19 -11.15 9.24
N CYS A 243 14.50 -11.99 8.24
CA CYS A 243 15.53 -13.02 8.40
C CYS A 243 16.89 -12.50 8.00
N ARG A 244 17.82 -12.48 8.95
CA ARG A 244 19.22 -12.09 8.72
C ARG A 244 19.99 -13.15 7.94
N THR A 245 21.19 -12.78 7.52
CA THR A 245 22.12 -13.66 6.79
C THR A 245 22.59 -14.85 7.62
N ASP A 246 22.64 -14.73 8.96
CA ASP A 246 22.93 -15.82 9.90
C ASP A 246 21.71 -16.68 10.26
N LYS A 247 20.62 -16.55 9.50
CA LYS A 247 19.40 -17.37 9.63
C LYS A 247 18.70 -17.20 10.97
N VAL A 248 18.73 -16.00 11.53
CA VAL A 248 17.98 -15.63 12.74
C VAL A 248 17.05 -14.45 12.44
N CYS A 249 15.79 -14.55 12.87
CA CYS A 249 14.85 -13.45 12.79
C CYS A 249 15.35 -12.29 13.66
N SER A 250 15.32 -11.07 13.13
CA SER A 250 15.72 -9.87 13.85
C SER A 250 14.76 -8.74 13.54
N THR A 251 14.58 -7.83 14.49
CA THR A 251 13.71 -6.67 14.32
C THR A 251 14.44 -5.56 13.56
N PHE A 252 13.68 -4.82 12.77
CA PHE A 252 14.09 -3.52 12.28
C PHE A 252 14.40 -2.61 13.48
N ARG A 253 15.44 -1.80 13.31
CA ARG A 253 15.69 -0.66 14.18
C ARG A 253 15.34 0.62 13.43
N ILE A 254 14.84 1.60 14.16
CA ILE A 254 14.52 2.92 13.62
C ILE A 254 15.55 3.89 14.18
N ALA A 255 16.28 4.53 13.28
CA ALA A 255 17.27 5.55 13.55
C ALA A 255 16.66 6.94 13.43
N ARG A 256 17.07 7.83 14.32
CA ARG A 256 16.70 9.24 14.33
C ARG A 256 17.57 10.06 13.38
N ALA A 257 17.16 11.29 13.10
CA ALA A 257 17.99 12.25 12.38
C ALA A 257 19.44 12.30 12.89
N GLY A 258 20.40 12.12 11.99
CA GLY A 258 21.84 12.10 12.27
C GLY A 258 22.42 10.74 12.67
N GLU A 259 21.58 9.74 12.94
CA GLU A 259 22.04 8.38 13.26
C GLU A 259 22.32 7.55 12.00
N LYS A 260 23.05 6.45 12.17
CA LYS A 260 23.36 5.52 11.07
C LYS A 260 22.13 4.75 10.63
N CYS A 261 22.04 4.49 9.33
CA CYS A 261 20.99 3.70 8.71
C CYS A 261 21.55 2.75 7.64
N GLY A 262 20.71 1.83 7.16
CA GLY A 262 21.05 0.84 6.16
C GLY A 262 21.26 -0.55 6.75
N THR A 263 21.96 -1.41 6.01
CA THR A 263 22.20 -2.80 6.41
C THR A 263 23.48 -2.91 7.23
N GLU A 264 23.38 -3.47 8.44
CA GLU A 264 24.49 -3.80 9.32
C GLU A 264 24.55 -5.31 9.58
N PRO A 265 25.67 -5.86 10.08
CA PRO A 265 25.74 -7.27 10.49
C PRO A 265 24.70 -7.63 11.57
N SER A 266 24.33 -6.65 12.39
CA SER A 266 23.34 -6.76 13.47
C SER A 266 21.89 -6.73 12.96
N GLY A 267 21.63 -6.18 11.77
CA GLY A 267 20.30 -6.11 11.19
C GLY A 267 20.09 -4.95 10.21
N LEU A 268 18.84 -4.54 10.04
CA LEU A 268 18.44 -3.48 9.12
C LEU A 268 17.97 -2.28 9.94
N ILE A 269 18.56 -1.12 9.67
CA ILE A 269 18.23 0.14 10.35
C ILE A 269 17.52 1.05 9.36
N GLY A 270 16.23 1.24 9.57
CA GLY A 270 15.41 2.23 8.87
C GLY A 270 15.53 3.61 9.51
N CYS A 271 15.08 4.62 8.79
CA CYS A 271 15.00 5.99 9.28
C CYS A 271 13.55 6.30 9.70
N GLU A 272 13.35 7.13 10.71
CA GLU A 272 12.01 7.63 11.09
C GLU A 272 11.37 8.42 9.92
N ALA A 273 10.03 8.52 9.87
CA ALA A 273 9.25 8.96 8.71
C ALA A 273 9.67 10.28 8.06
N SER A 274 10.16 11.23 8.86
CA SER A 274 10.65 12.53 8.37
C SER A 274 12.13 12.54 8.05
N THR A 275 12.73 11.39 7.86
CA THR A 275 14.13 11.25 7.51
C THR A 275 14.31 10.19 6.42
N SER A 276 15.34 10.37 5.61
CA SER A 276 15.71 9.43 4.56
C SER A 276 17.14 8.93 4.78
N CYS A 277 17.37 7.66 4.50
CA CYS A 277 18.71 7.09 4.60
C CYS A 277 19.58 7.55 3.42
N ILE A 278 20.45 8.52 3.66
CA ILE A 278 21.33 9.13 2.67
C ILE A 278 22.77 8.95 3.13
N ALA A 279 23.58 8.28 2.30
CA ALA A 279 24.97 7.94 2.63
C ALA A 279 25.12 7.29 4.03
N LEU A 280 24.25 6.32 4.34
CA LEU A 280 24.19 5.59 5.63
C LEU A 280 23.89 6.46 6.86
N THR A 281 23.34 7.65 6.66
CA THR A 281 22.88 8.53 7.75
C THR A 281 21.43 8.94 7.52
N CYS A 282 20.61 8.97 8.57
CA CYS A 282 19.25 9.50 8.48
C CYS A 282 19.30 11.03 8.38
N VAL A 283 18.90 11.57 7.23
CA VAL A 283 18.86 13.01 6.97
C VAL A 283 17.41 13.46 6.98
N VAL A 284 17.11 14.55 7.67
CA VAL A 284 15.76 15.15 7.72
C VAL A 284 15.27 15.48 6.30
N ASN A 285 14.06 15.06 6.00
CA ASN A 285 13.40 15.37 4.74
C ASN A 285 13.02 16.86 4.69
N ALA A 286 13.15 17.47 3.51
CA ALA A 286 12.72 18.81 3.22
C ALA A 286 11.19 18.94 3.28
N GLN A 287 10.74 20.06 3.86
CA GLN A 287 9.34 20.48 3.89
C GLN A 287 8.91 21.07 2.54
N ASP A 288 7.61 21.24 2.35
CA ASP A 288 7.05 21.87 1.15
C ASP A 288 7.68 23.25 0.88
N GLY A 289 8.10 23.46 -0.36
CA GLY A 289 8.79 24.66 -0.82
C GLY A 289 10.29 24.71 -0.54
N GLU A 290 10.81 23.83 0.33
CA GLU A 290 12.24 23.75 0.63
C GLU A 290 13.04 23.06 -0.48
N ALA A 291 14.36 23.28 -0.49
CA ALA A 291 15.26 22.70 -1.46
C ALA A 291 15.40 21.19 -1.25
N CYS A 292 15.44 20.43 -2.35
CA CYS A 292 15.54 18.98 -2.31
C CYS A 292 16.42 18.42 -3.43
N ASP A 293 16.90 17.19 -3.22
CA ASP A 293 17.58 16.39 -4.24
C ASP A 293 17.24 14.92 -4.04
N GLN A 294 16.73 14.24 -5.06
CA GLN A 294 16.32 12.83 -4.93
C GLN A 294 17.50 11.87 -4.66
N LYS A 295 18.71 12.25 -5.10
CA LYS A 295 19.94 11.44 -5.02
C LYS A 295 20.82 11.86 -3.84
N ALA A 296 21.12 13.15 -3.71
CA ALA A 296 21.99 13.70 -2.69
C ALA A 296 21.26 14.02 -1.39
N GLY A 297 19.94 14.20 -1.43
CA GLY A 297 19.15 14.65 -0.30
C GLY A 297 19.24 16.17 -0.03
N PRO A 298 18.39 16.69 0.87
CA PRO A 298 17.29 15.99 1.53
C PRO A 298 16.18 15.61 0.54
N ARG A 299 15.46 14.51 0.83
CA ARG A 299 14.25 14.14 0.07
C ARG A 299 13.05 14.91 0.61
N CYS A 300 11.95 14.95 -0.13
CA CYS A 300 10.73 15.59 0.34
C CYS A 300 9.97 14.70 1.32
N ASN A 301 9.24 15.33 2.24
CA ASN A 301 8.23 14.61 3.01
C ASN A 301 7.11 14.17 2.08
N ASN A 302 6.66 12.92 2.20
CA ASN A 302 5.50 12.42 1.48
C ASN A 302 4.25 13.24 1.90
N PRO A 303 3.37 13.65 0.97
CA PRO A 303 3.30 13.26 -0.45
C PRO A 303 4.04 14.19 -1.43
N ALA A 304 4.81 15.17 -0.96
CA ALA A 304 5.52 16.05 -1.86
C ALA A 304 6.61 15.33 -2.67
N ASP A 305 6.75 15.74 -3.92
CA ASP A 305 7.81 15.31 -4.82
C ASP A 305 8.86 16.40 -4.99
N CYS A 306 10.09 15.98 -5.28
CA CYS A 306 11.17 16.92 -5.59
C CYS A 306 11.10 17.37 -7.05
N VAL A 307 10.45 18.51 -7.29
CA VAL A 307 10.24 19.07 -8.63
C VAL A 307 11.10 20.32 -8.79
N ASN A 308 12.01 20.31 -9.77
CA ASN A 308 12.94 21.41 -10.03
C ASN A 308 13.74 21.85 -8.79
N GLY A 309 14.15 20.87 -7.97
CA GLY A 309 14.93 21.10 -6.76
C GLY A 309 14.14 21.70 -5.60
N LYS A 310 12.80 21.67 -5.65
CA LYS A 310 11.93 22.06 -4.53
C LYS A 310 10.88 21.00 -4.23
N CYS A 311 10.59 20.82 -2.94
CA CYS A 311 9.49 19.98 -2.53
C CYS A 311 8.18 20.64 -2.89
N THR A 312 7.40 19.95 -3.72
CA THR A 312 6.13 20.47 -4.21
C THR A 312 5.09 19.40 -3.96
N LEU A 313 4.04 19.76 -3.23
CA LEU A 313 2.86 18.89 -3.13
C LEU A 313 2.31 18.65 -4.54
N PRO A 314 1.85 17.44 -4.86
CA PRO A 314 1.08 17.20 -6.06
C PRO A 314 -0.12 18.16 -6.04
N ALA A 315 -0.10 19.17 -6.90
CA ALA A 315 -1.34 19.89 -7.20
C ALA A 315 -2.26 18.87 -7.85
N ALA A 316 -3.56 18.85 -7.51
CA ALA A 316 -4.54 18.03 -8.22
C ALA A 316 -4.37 18.29 -9.71
N PRO A 317 -3.78 17.36 -10.48
CA PRO A 317 -3.27 17.74 -11.78
C PRO A 317 -4.47 17.89 -12.69
N THR A 318 -4.54 19.03 -13.37
CA THR A 318 -5.44 19.17 -14.50
C THR A 318 -4.86 18.36 -15.65
N CYS A 319 -5.24 17.08 -15.72
CA CYS A 319 -4.88 16.20 -16.81
C CYS A 319 -5.78 16.56 -18.01
N ASN A 320 -5.26 17.40 -18.91
CA ASN A 320 -5.93 17.81 -20.14
C ASN A 320 -5.51 16.94 -21.32
#